data_AF-A0A178F953-F1
#
_entry.id   AF-A0A178F953-F1
#
_cell.length_a   1.000
_cell.length_b   1.000
_cell.length_c   1.000
_cell.angle_alpha   90.00
_cell.angle_beta   90.00
_cell.angle_gamma   90.00
#
_symmetry.space_group_name_H-M   'P 1'
#
loop_
_entity.id
_entity.type
_entity.pdbx_description
1 polymer ?
#
loop_
_entity_poly.entity_id
_entity_poly.type
_entity_poly.pdbx_seq_one_letter_code
_entity_poly.pdbx_strand_id
1 'polypeptide(L)'
;MSRFKNESAIPLSLETLWFTHSPPSFPYPALRQLGTILNANYAWQSTPSLTPGLGTEHIFIGAVAWAEDSNSTIHPPGPSGIITKIRVRWISTSPSSARAEVKNIFPTTPPARAEVTHTNLQRASEWYAPSILAYVKSHVGLTVGDGECWTLAYMALQHAAAKALHEGREPPMLSTGRVHGSLIFEWTACEEFPITFSSGILRHVPTGIRAGDILELSDGRFRTRYAALTGLGLVGTRHEENVRFSAHTAVIVAVKMEDSTLGVVEQNGRARSVVGENEYNLSNMVSGVVRIYRPIGTSLVMGSNLHDVSLVGVCDEW
;
A
#
# COMPACT_ATOMS: atom_id res chain seq x y z
N MET A 1 -26.65 -7.56 -19.30
CA MET A 1 -25.35 -7.94 -19.89
C MET A 1 -24.59 -6.67 -20.28
N SER A 2 -23.26 -6.61 -20.05
CA SER A 2 -22.34 -5.44 -20.21
C SER A 2 -22.22 -4.59 -18.93
N ARG A 3 -21.02 -4.39 -18.35
CA ARG A 3 -20.09 -3.33 -18.83
C ARG A 3 -18.59 -3.40 -18.41
N PHE A 4 -18.06 -4.53 -17.92
CA PHE A 4 -16.59 -4.72 -17.77
C PHE A 4 -15.99 -5.91 -18.55
N LYS A 5 -16.50 -6.18 -19.74
CA LYS A 5 -15.81 -7.06 -20.71
C LYS A 5 -15.09 -6.31 -21.84
N ASN A 6 -15.22 -4.98 -21.90
CA ASN A 6 -14.75 -4.20 -23.05
C ASN A 6 -13.69 -3.16 -22.63
N GLU A 7 -12.43 -3.45 -22.95
CA GLU A 7 -11.26 -2.61 -22.69
C GLU A 7 -11.38 -1.19 -23.28
N SER A 8 -12.17 -1.03 -24.35
CA SER A 8 -12.39 0.28 -24.99
C SER A 8 -13.24 1.27 -24.17
N ALA A 9 -13.87 0.83 -23.08
CA ALA A 9 -14.65 1.69 -22.19
C ALA A 9 -13.78 2.45 -21.16
N ILE A 10 -12.50 2.10 -21.04
CA ILE A 10 -11.57 2.74 -20.10
C ILE A 10 -11.04 4.02 -20.75
N PRO A 11 -11.40 5.22 -20.24
CA PRO A 11 -10.92 6.47 -20.79
C PRO A 11 -9.42 6.54 -20.57
N LEU A 12 -8.61 6.59 -21.63
CA LEU A 12 -7.15 6.64 -21.52
C LEU A 12 -6.60 8.05 -21.23
N SER A 13 -7.38 9.09 -21.53
CA SER A 13 -7.06 10.50 -21.33
C SER A 13 -5.67 10.92 -21.82
N LEU A 14 -5.25 10.41 -22.98
CA LEU A 14 -3.89 10.62 -23.52
C LEU A 14 -3.61 12.10 -23.82
N GLU A 15 -4.65 12.88 -24.11
CA GLU A 15 -4.59 14.33 -24.32
C GLU A 15 -4.07 15.10 -23.10
N THR A 16 -4.18 14.53 -21.89
CA THR A 16 -3.68 15.14 -20.66
C THR A 16 -2.19 14.88 -20.41
N LEU A 17 -1.56 14.00 -21.22
CA LEU A 17 -0.14 13.66 -21.14
C LEU A 17 0.32 13.19 -19.73
N TRP A 18 -0.58 12.63 -18.93
CA TRP A 18 -0.33 12.18 -17.55
C TRP A 18 0.87 11.23 -17.41
N PHE A 19 1.19 10.47 -18.47
CA PHE A 19 2.30 9.52 -18.55
C PHE A 19 3.67 10.16 -18.78
N THR A 20 3.73 11.45 -19.12
CA THR A 20 4.99 12.17 -19.41
C THR A 20 5.59 12.84 -18.17
N HIS A 21 4.84 12.91 -17.08
CA HIS A 21 5.29 13.51 -15.82
C HIS A 21 6.37 12.66 -15.15
N SER A 22 7.18 13.27 -14.28
CA SER A 22 8.20 12.58 -13.50
C SER A 22 7.99 12.85 -12.01
N PRO A 23 7.37 11.92 -11.27
CA PRO A 23 6.82 10.64 -11.73
C PRO A 23 5.52 10.76 -12.57
N PRO A 24 5.16 9.72 -13.36
CA PRO A 24 3.90 9.69 -14.07
C PRO A 24 2.69 9.87 -13.15
N SER A 25 1.70 10.64 -13.61
CA SER A 25 0.46 10.87 -12.88
C SER A 25 -0.51 9.68 -13.02
N PHE A 26 -0.15 8.54 -12.44
CA PHE A 26 -0.94 7.31 -12.45
C PHE A 26 -1.35 6.86 -11.04
N PRO A 27 -2.58 6.35 -10.82
CA PRO A 27 -3.72 6.30 -11.75
C PRO A 27 -4.19 7.71 -12.14
N TYR A 28 -4.49 7.99 -13.40
CA TYR A 28 -4.90 9.35 -13.79
C TYR A 28 -6.38 9.65 -13.40
N PRO A 29 -6.80 10.93 -13.32
CA PRO A 29 -8.10 11.32 -12.74
C PRO A 29 -9.32 10.59 -13.34
N ALA A 30 -9.39 10.47 -14.67
CA ALA A 30 -10.51 9.78 -15.33
C ALA A 30 -10.57 8.28 -15.00
N LEU A 31 -9.43 7.62 -14.78
CA LEU A 31 -9.37 6.21 -14.37
C LEU A 31 -10.00 6.02 -12.98
N ARG A 32 -9.74 6.93 -12.05
CA ARG A 32 -10.26 6.87 -10.68
C ARG A 32 -11.78 7.06 -10.59
N GLN A 33 -12.38 7.68 -11.59
CA GLN A 33 -13.83 7.86 -11.63
C GLN A 33 -14.56 6.58 -12.03
N LEU A 34 -13.85 5.58 -12.55
CA LEU A 34 -14.45 4.31 -12.97
C LEU A 34 -14.81 3.39 -11.81
N GLY A 35 -14.22 3.63 -10.64
CA GLY A 35 -14.49 2.82 -9.47
C GLY A 35 -13.40 2.94 -8.43
N THR A 36 -13.52 2.10 -7.41
CA THR A 36 -12.59 2.08 -6.29
C THR A 36 -11.32 1.32 -6.66
N ILE A 37 -10.18 1.99 -6.51
CA ILE A 37 -8.85 1.39 -6.71
C ILE A 37 -8.33 0.85 -5.37
N LEU A 38 -8.08 -0.45 -5.30
CA LEU A 38 -7.45 -1.11 -4.14
C LEU A 38 -5.94 -0.91 -4.12
N ASN A 39 -5.31 -1.00 -5.29
CA ASN A 39 -3.87 -0.87 -5.45
C ASN A 39 -3.57 -0.35 -6.85
N ALA A 40 -2.49 0.40 -6.99
CA ALA A 40 -1.97 0.83 -8.27
C ALA A 40 -0.44 0.78 -8.25
N ASN A 41 0.12 0.31 -9.35
CA ASN A 41 1.55 0.31 -9.57
C ASN A 41 1.85 0.65 -11.03
N TYR A 42 3.08 1.06 -11.31
CA TYR A 42 3.53 1.26 -12.66
C TYR A 42 5.03 1.03 -12.79
N ALA A 43 5.44 0.69 -14.00
CA ALA A 43 6.83 0.70 -14.43
C ALA A 43 6.89 1.42 -15.77
N TRP A 44 8.08 1.92 -16.11
CA TRP A 44 8.32 2.48 -17.42
C TRP A 44 9.77 2.28 -17.84
N GLN A 45 9.97 2.15 -19.14
CA GLN A 45 11.28 2.02 -19.76
C GLN A 45 11.43 3.03 -20.88
N SER A 46 12.69 3.42 -21.12
CA SER A 46 13.05 4.39 -22.14
C SER A 46 14.17 3.81 -22.99
N THR A 47 13.97 3.77 -24.31
CA THR A 47 14.93 3.22 -25.26
C THR A 47 15.22 4.27 -26.33
N PRO A 48 16.48 4.57 -26.65
CA PRO A 48 16.79 5.44 -27.79
C PRO A 48 16.15 4.90 -29.07
N SER A 49 15.49 5.76 -29.84
CA SER A 49 14.92 5.35 -31.12
C SER A 49 16.04 4.99 -32.09
N LEU A 50 15.89 3.87 -32.79
CA LEU A 50 16.81 3.46 -33.85
C LEU A 50 16.73 4.36 -35.10
N THR A 51 15.69 5.21 -35.18
CA THR A 51 15.52 6.15 -36.28
C THR A 51 16.12 7.52 -35.89
N PRO A 52 17.13 8.01 -36.64
CA PRO A 52 17.75 9.30 -36.35
C PRO A 52 16.73 10.45 -36.29
N GLY A 53 16.82 11.27 -35.24
CA GLY A 53 15.98 12.46 -35.07
C GLY A 53 14.62 12.24 -34.39
N LEU A 54 14.17 11.01 -34.18
CA LEU A 54 12.93 10.73 -33.45
C LEU A 54 13.07 10.88 -31.93
N GLY A 55 14.27 10.76 -31.37
CA GLY A 55 14.50 10.90 -29.93
C GLY A 55 14.37 9.57 -29.18
N THR A 56 13.76 9.58 -27.99
CA THR A 56 13.64 8.40 -27.12
C THR A 56 12.23 7.84 -27.20
N GLU A 57 12.10 6.53 -27.39
CA GLU A 57 10.83 5.81 -27.24
C GLU A 57 10.64 5.45 -25.76
N HIS A 58 9.47 5.78 -25.24
CA HIS A 58 9.08 5.46 -23.88
C HIS A 58 7.91 4.47 -23.88
N ILE A 59 7.97 3.51 -22.97
CA ILE A 59 6.89 2.56 -22.71
C ILE A 59 6.55 2.63 -21.23
N PHE A 60 5.35 3.10 -20.92
CA PHE A 60 4.75 3.05 -19.59
C PHE A 60 3.83 1.84 -19.50
N ILE A 61 3.86 1.12 -18.39
CA ILE A 61 2.92 0.05 -18.04
C ILE A 61 2.42 0.34 -16.64
N GLY A 62 1.14 0.66 -16.50
CA GLY A 62 0.46 0.82 -15.23
C GLY A 62 -0.53 -0.31 -15.00
N ALA A 63 -0.75 -0.66 -13.74
CA ALA A 63 -1.74 -1.63 -13.33
C ALA A 63 -2.59 -1.08 -12.19
N VAL A 64 -3.89 -1.36 -12.23
CA VAL A 64 -4.86 -0.98 -11.20
C VAL A 64 -5.63 -2.23 -10.78
N ALA A 65 -5.59 -2.54 -9.48
CA ALA A 65 -6.46 -3.52 -8.86
C ALA A 65 -7.73 -2.82 -8.37
N TRP A 66 -8.90 -3.39 -8.67
CA TRP A 66 -10.20 -2.78 -8.33
C TRP A 66 -10.88 -3.48 -7.15
N ALA A 67 -11.61 -2.71 -6.35
CA ALA A 67 -12.46 -3.28 -5.30
C ALA A 67 -13.70 -3.92 -5.91
N GLU A 68 -14.31 -4.84 -5.16
CA GLU A 68 -15.65 -5.30 -5.50
C GLU A 68 -16.64 -4.14 -5.37
N ASP A 69 -17.44 -3.94 -6.41
CA ASP A 69 -18.59 -3.04 -6.34
C ASP A 69 -19.76 -3.75 -7.02
N SER A 70 -20.58 -4.40 -6.18
CA SER A 70 -21.77 -5.14 -6.60
C SER A 70 -22.84 -4.25 -7.25
N ASN A 71 -22.74 -2.93 -7.09
CA ASN A 71 -23.62 -1.94 -7.69
C ASN A 71 -22.96 -1.24 -8.89
N SER A 72 -21.70 -1.56 -9.20
CA SER A 72 -21.01 -0.96 -10.33
C SER A 72 -21.68 -1.40 -11.62
N THR A 73 -22.11 -0.41 -12.41
CA THR A 73 -22.41 -0.65 -13.83
C THR A 73 -21.15 -0.62 -14.67
N ILE A 74 -19.98 -0.57 -14.06
CA ILE A 74 -18.70 -0.53 -14.74
C ILE A 74 -18.09 -1.92 -14.52
N HIS A 75 -17.70 -2.33 -13.30
CA HIS A 75 -17.12 -3.65 -12.99
C HIS A 75 -18.09 -4.84 -13.14
N PRO A 76 -17.63 -6.07 -13.48
CA PRO A 76 -18.52 -7.23 -13.55
C PRO A 76 -18.84 -7.72 -12.13
N PRO A 77 -20.06 -8.21 -11.86
CA PRO A 77 -20.34 -8.89 -10.61
C PRO A 77 -19.58 -10.23 -10.55
N GLY A 78 -18.81 -10.45 -9.48
CA GLY A 78 -17.97 -11.64 -9.27
C GLY A 78 -16.80 -11.36 -8.32
N PRO A 79 -16.09 -12.40 -7.84
CA PRO A 79 -15.07 -12.24 -6.80
C PRO A 79 -14.02 -11.20 -7.22
N SER A 80 -13.78 -10.24 -6.34
CA SER A 80 -12.84 -9.12 -6.53
C SER A 80 -11.42 -9.58 -6.85
N GLY A 81 -10.69 -8.78 -7.63
CA GLY A 81 -9.32 -9.09 -8.07
C GLY A 81 -8.99 -8.79 -9.53
N ILE A 82 -9.87 -8.12 -10.27
CA ILE A 82 -9.57 -7.69 -11.64
C ILE A 82 -8.42 -6.69 -11.61
N ILE A 83 -7.39 -6.96 -12.41
CA ILE A 83 -6.31 -6.01 -12.67
C ILE A 83 -6.52 -5.42 -14.05
N THR A 84 -6.69 -4.11 -14.13
CA THR A 84 -6.60 -3.38 -15.39
C THR A 84 -5.17 -2.95 -15.61
N LYS A 85 -4.54 -3.44 -16.68
CA LYS A 85 -3.24 -2.97 -17.14
C LYS A 85 -3.42 -1.98 -18.28
N ILE A 86 -2.63 -0.91 -18.26
CA ILE A 86 -2.61 0.14 -19.27
C ILE A 86 -1.17 0.29 -19.75
N ARG A 87 -0.94 0.11 -21.05
CA ARG A 87 0.33 0.40 -21.70
C ARG A 87 0.21 1.67 -22.49
N VAL A 88 1.13 2.61 -22.31
CA VAL A 88 1.26 3.80 -23.14
C VAL A 88 2.63 3.81 -23.80
N ARG A 89 2.66 4.05 -25.11
CA ARG A 89 3.88 4.20 -25.90
C ARG A 89 3.91 5.58 -26.53
N TRP A 90 5.02 6.29 -26.38
CA TRP A 90 5.20 7.60 -27.00
C TRP A 90 6.66 7.86 -27.35
N ILE A 91 6.85 8.84 -28.23
CA ILE A 91 8.16 9.34 -28.60
C ILE A 91 8.39 10.67 -27.89
N SER A 92 9.58 10.87 -27.31
CA SER A 92 9.90 12.05 -26.49
C SER A 92 9.70 13.38 -27.24
N THR A 93 9.95 13.41 -28.54
CA THR A 93 9.80 14.60 -29.40
C THR A 93 8.35 14.83 -29.85
N SER A 94 7.45 13.87 -29.66
CA SER A 94 6.03 13.97 -30.01
C SER A 94 5.15 13.22 -29.01
N PRO A 95 5.04 13.67 -27.75
CA PRO A 95 4.27 12.95 -26.72
C PRO A 95 2.77 12.86 -27.05
N SER A 96 2.24 13.80 -27.84
CA SER A 96 0.86 13.80 -28.32
C SER A 96 0.56 12.67 -29.31
N SER A 97 1.58 12.02 -29.90
CA SER A 97 1.39 10.83 -30.74
C SER A 97 1.24 9.54 -29.94
N ALA A 98 1.04 9.64 -28.62
CA ALA A 98 0.95 8.50 -27.74
C ALA A 98 -0.15 7.52 -28.20
N ARG A 99 0.18 6.24 -28.11
CA ARG A 99 -0.78 5.15 -28.31
C ARG A 99 -0.89 4.39 -27.02
N ALA A 100 -2.10 3.97 -26.67
CA ALA A 100 -2.28 3.16 -25.49
C ALA A 100 -3.18 1.96 -25.74
N GLU A 101 -2.91 0.94 -24.95
CA GLU A 101 -3.61 -0.34 -24.94
C GLU A 101 -4.04 -0.63 -23.51
N VAL A 102 -5.16 -1.32 -23.38
CA VAL A 102 -5.71 -1.72 -22.10
C VAL A 102 -5.90 -3.22 -22.14
N LYS A 103 -5.57 -3.91 -21.05
CA LYS A 103 -5.96 -5.30 -20.86
C LYS A 103 -6.48 -5.56 -19.47
N ASN A 104 -7.53 -6.37 -19.36
CA ASN A 104 -8.05 -6.81 -18.07
C ASN A 104 -7.57 -8.23 -17.77
N ILE A 105 -6.85 -8.39 -16.67
CA ILE A 105 -6.51 -9.69 -16.09
C ILE A 105 -7.60 -10.04 -15.10
N PHE A 106 -8.34 -11.10 -15.41
CA PHE A 106 -9.33 -11.67 -14.50
C PHE A 106 -8.65 -12.77 -13.69
N PRO A 107 -8.83 -12.79 -12.35
CA PRO A 107 -8.37 -13.92 -11.56
C PRO A 107 -8.97 -15.21 -12.13
N THR A 108 -8.13 -16.15 -12.53
CA THR A 108 -8.59 -17.51 -12.74
C THR A 108 -8.96 -18.07 -11.39
N THR A 109 -10.23 -18.47 -11.20
CA THR A 109 -10.73 -19.07 -9.95
C THR A 109 -9.73 -20.12 -9.46
N PRO A 110 -8.96 -19.86 -8.39
CA PRO A 110 -8.12 -20.91 -7.82
C PRO A 110 -9.04 -22.00 -7.25
N PRO A 111 -8.59 -23.26 -7.13
CA PRO A 111 -9.36 -24.26 -6.39
C PRO A 111 -9.65 -23.72 -4.99
N ALA A 112 -10.85 -24.01 -4.47
CA ALA A 112 -11.38 -23.51 -3.20
C ALA A 112 -10.40 -23.71 -2.04
N ARG A 113 -9.53 -22.73 -1.81
CA ARG A 113 -8.81 -22.55 -0.56
C ARG A 113 -9.58 -21.53 0.26
N ALA A 114 -9.51 -21.64 1.58
CA ALA A 114 -10.22 -20.76 2.48
C ALA A 114 -9.74 -19.31 2.27
N GLU A 115 -10.53 -18.53 1.54
CA GLU A 115 -10.33 -17.11 1.37
C GLU A 115 -10.35 -16.43 2.74
N VAL A 116 -9.43 -15.51 2.99
CA VAL A 116 -9.40 -14.75 4.24
C VAL A 116 -10.55 -13.74 4.19
N THR A 117 -11.68 -14.11 4.77
CA THR A 117 -12.87 -13.26 4.75
C THR A 117 -12.74 -12.07 5.70
N HIS A 118 -13.59 -11.06 5.52
CA HIS A 118 -13.78 -9.98 6.49
C HIS A 118 -13.99 -10.48 7.92
N THR A 119 -14.79 -11.53 8.10
CA THR A 119 -15.05 -12.13 9.41
C THR A 119 -13.78 -12.73 10.01
N ASN A 120 -12.92 -13.33 9.18
CA ASN A 120 -11.61 -13.82 9.63
C ASN A 120 -10.72 -12.67 10.07
N LEU A 121 -10.63 -11.60 9.28
CA LEU A 121 -9.84 -10.42 9.61
C LEU A 121 -10.34 -9.71 10.87
N GLN A 122 -11.65 -9.58 11.06
CA GLN A 122 -12.20 -8.98 12.26
C GLN A 122 -11.90 -9.82 13.50
N ARG A 123 -12.17 -11.13 13.44
CA ARG A 123 -11.87 -12.06 14.54
C ARG A 123 -10.38 -12.04 14.89
N ALA A 124 -9.50 -12.03 13.89
CA ALA A 124 -8.06 -12.01 14.11
C ALA A 124 -7.60 -10.72 14.82
N SER A 125 -8.17 -9.57 14.46
CA SER A 125 -7.94 -8.31 15.18
C SER A 125 -8.38 -8.43 16.65
N GLU A 126 -9.59 -8.93 16.91
CA GLU A 126 -10.12 -9.12 18.28
C GLU A 126 -9.26 -10.10 19.10
N TRP A 127 -8.74 -11.14 18.45
CA TRP A 127 -8.02 -12.22 19.09
C TRP A 127 -6.56 -11.90 19.41
N TYR A 128 -5.87 -11.20 18.51
CA TYR A 128 -4.42 -11.04 18.59
C TYR A 128 -4.00 -9.62 18.99
N ALA A 129 -4.73 -8.60 18.55
CA ALA A 129 -4.34 -7.20 18.78
C ALA A 129 -4.14 -6.87 20.28
N PRO A 130 -4.99 -7.28 21.23
CA PRO A 130 -4.80 -6.94 22.63
C PRO A 130 -3.44 -7.42 23.18
N SER A 131 -3.02 -8.62 22.82
CA SER A 131 -1.76 -9.21 23.26
C SER A 131 -0.54 -8.56 22.58
N ILE A 132 -0.65 -8.30 21.28
CA ILE A 132 0.39 -7.58 20.51
C ILE A 132 0.62 -6.19 21.09
N LEU A 133 -0.47 -5.44 21.31
CA LEU A 133 -0.44 -4.08 21.85
C LEU A 133 0.12 -4.04 23.27
N ALA A 134 -0.29 -4.98 24.12
CA ALA A 134 0.24 -5.09 25.48
C ALA A 134 1.76 -5.35 25.47
N TYR A 135 2.23 -6.23 24.59
CA TYR A 135 3.65 -6.53 24.46
C TYR A 135 4.45 -5.31 24.02
N VAL A 136 4.09 -4.66 22.91
CA VAL A 136 4.90 -3.54 22.40
C VAL A 136 4.91 -2.34 23.37
N LYS A 137 3.77 -2.06 24.03
CA LYS A 137 3.68 -0.97 25.01
C LYS A 137 4.50 -1.23 26.27
N SER A 138 4.56 -2.47 26.76
CA SER A 138 5.36 -2.81 27.94
C SER A 138 6.87 -2.79 27.70
N HIS A 139 7.29 -2.73 26.43
CA HIS A 139 8.70 -2.69 26.03
C HIS A 139 9.17 -1.32 25.59
N VAL A 140 8.33 -0.28 25.63
CA VAL A 140 8.75 1.10 25.32
C VAL A 140 9.93 1.50 26.22
N GLY A 141 10.98 2.06 25.62
CA GLY A 141 12.23 2.43 26.29
C GLY A 141 13.22 1.28 26.47
N LEU A 142 12.88 0.05 26.06
CA LEU A 142 13.76 -1.12 26.13
C LEU A 142 14.28 -1.50 24.73
N THR A 143 15.29 -2.38 24.71
CA THR A 143 15.74 -3.09 23.52
C THR A 143 15.13 -4.49 23.51
N VAL A 144 14.52 -4.89 22.40
CA VAL A 144 13.94 -6.21 22.17
C VAL A 144 14.81 -6.99 21.19
N GLY A 145 15.22 -8.20 21.61
CA GLY A 145 16.00 -9.12 20.77
C GLY A 145 17.32 -8.52 20.32
N ASP A 146 17.57 -8.55 19.01
CA ASP A 146 18.77 -8.00 18.36
C ASP A 146 18.71 -6.47 18.16
N GLY A 147 17.61 -5.82 18.56
CA GLY A 147 17.44 -4.39 18.38
C GLY A 147 16.91 -3.99 17.00
N GLU A 148 16.51 -4.92 16.14
CA GLU A 148 15.95 -4.62 14.82
C GLU A 148 14.43 -4.34 14.84
N CYS A 149 13.94 -3.60 13.84
CA CYS A 149 12.53 -3.19 13.75
C CYS A 149 11.57 -4.39 13.58
N TRP A 150 11.93 -5.34 12.72
CA TRP A 150 11.15 -6.55 12.45
C TRP A 150 11.14 -7.52 13.65
N THR A 151 12.20 -7.52 14.47
CA THR A 151 12.30 -8.38 15.67
C THR A 151 11.23 -8.02 16.69
N LEU A 152 10.92 -6.73 16.86
CA LEU A 152 9.84 -6.29 17.74
C LEU A 152 8.48 -6.87 17.30
N ALA A 153 8.17 -6.80 16.00
CA ALA A 153 6.93 -7.33 15.45
C ALA A 153 6.86 -8.87 15.60
N TYR A 154 7.96 -9.58 15.32
CA TYR A 154 8.07 -11.03 15.51
C TYR A 154 7.80 -11.43 16.97
N MET A 155 8.46 -10.77 17.93
CA MET A 155 8.30 -11.08 19.36
C MET A 155 6.90 -10.75 19.88
N ALA A 156 6.27 -9.68 19.39
CA ALA A 156 4.89 -9.35 19.73
C ALA A 156 3.90 -10.43 19.23
N LEU A 157 4.11 -10.96 18.02
CA LEU A 157 3.34 -12.09 17.50
C LEU A 157 3.60 -13.38 18.28
N GLN A 158 4.85 -13.64 18.69
CA GLN A 158 5.19 -14.79 19.52
C GLN A 158 4.49 -14.72 20.88
N HIS A 159 4.45 -13.54 21.51
CA HIS A 159 3.72 -13.31 22.75
C HIS A 159 2.21 -13.55 22.57
N ALA A 160 1.63 -13.03 21.48
CA ALA A 160 0.23 -13.25 21.14
C ALA A 160 -0.08 -14.74 20.88
N ALA A 161 0.83 -15.48 20.26
CA ALA A 161 0.72 -16.91 20.03
C ALA A 161 0.71 -17.72 21.33
N ALA A 162 1.63 -17.44 22.25
CA ALA A 162 1.66 -18.10 23.55
C ALA A 162 0.35 -17.90 24.32
N LYS A 163 -0.19 -16.67 24.30
CA LYS A 163 -1.47 -16.36 24.94
C LYS A 163 -2.66 -17.02 24.25
N ALA A 164 -2.71 -17.02 22.92
CA ALA A 164 -3.76 -17.71 22.18
C ALA A 164 -3.79 -19.22 22.50
N LEU A 165 -2.64 -19.88 22.50
CA LEU A 165 -2.52 -21.29 22.87
C LEU A 165 -2.99 -21.57 24.30
N HIS A 166 -2.61 -20.71 25.26
CA HIS A 166 -3.05 -20.84 26.65
C HIS A 166 -4.58 -20.73 26.79
N GLU A 167 -5.22 -19.91 25.95
CA GLU A 167 -6.68 -19.73 25.90
C GLU A 167 -7.40 -20.76 25.00
N GLY A 168 -6.70 -21.77 24.49
CA GLY A 168 -7.28 -22.79 23.60
C GLY A 168 -7.68 -22.25 22.22
N ARG A 169 -7.14 -21.09 21.84
CA ARG A 169 -7.33 -20.45 20.54
C ARG A 169 -6.19 -20.82 19.60
N GLU A 170 -6.45 -20.69 18.31
CA GLU A 170 -5.42 -20.82 17.29
C GLU A 170 -4.37 -19.69 17.44
N PRO A 171 -3.06 -19.99 17.35
CA PRO A 171 -2.02 -18.96 17.34
C PRO A 171 -2.00 -18.16 16.02
N PRO A 172 -1.62 -16.87 16.04
CA PRO A 172 -1.32 -16.14 14.82
C PRO A 172 -0.06 -16.70 14.17
N MET A 173 0.07 -16.49 12.86
CA MET A 173 1.34 -16.70 12.18
C MET A 173 2.41 -15.77 12.75
N LEU A 174 3.65 -16.26 12.78
CA LEU A 174 4.80 -15.43 13.08
C LEU A 174 5.26 -14.70 11.82
N SER A 175 5.99 -13.59 12.02
CA SER A 175 6.59 -12.87 10.89
C SER A 175 7.56 -13.78 10.13
N THR A 176 7.48 -13.78 8.81
CA THR A 176 8.41 -14.51 7.92
C THR A 176 8.95 -13.53 6.89
N GLY A 177 10.22 -13.13 7.04
CA GLY A 177 10.77 -12.00 6.29
C GLY A 177 9.97 -10.73 6.57
N ARG A 178 9.42 -10.12 5.52
CA ARG A 178 8.62 -8.86 5.57
C ARG A 178 7.11 -9.09 5.56
N VAL A 179 6.68 -10.32 5.82
CA VAL A 179 5.28 -10.71 5.84
C VAL A 179 4.87 -10.99 7.27
N HIS A 180 3.81 -10.30 7.73
CA HIS A 180 3.40 -10.29 9.13
C HIS A 180 1.93 -10.73 9.34
N GLY A 181 1.26 -11.23 8.30
CA GLY A 181 -0.16 -11.55 8.33
C GLY A 181 -0.80 -11.55 6.94
N SER A 182 -2.12 -11.38 6.90
CA SER A 182 -2.85 -11.06 5.66
C SER A 182 -2.54 -9.62 5.27
N LEU A 183 -2.14 -9.38 4.03
CA LEU A 183 -2.02 -8.01 3.50
C LEU A 183 -3.42 -7.40 3.41
N ILE A 184 -3.66 -6.29 4.12
CA ILE A 184 -4.97 -5.60 4.12
C ILE A 184 -4.91 -4.23 3.44
N PHE A 185 -3.71 -3.75 3.14
CA PHE A 185 -3.46 -2.48 2.45
C PHE A 185 -2.07 -2.53 1.80
N GLU A 186 -1.98 -2.16 0.53
CA GLU A 186 -0.71 -1.86 -0.17
C GLU A 186 -0.89 -0.61 -1.01
N TRP A 187 0.06 0.32 -0.92
CA TRP A 187 0.04 1.51 -1.76
C TRP A 187 1.44 2.01 -2.10
N THR A 188 1.67 2.35 -3.37
CA THR A 188 2.88 3.03 -3.82
C THR A 188 2.69 4.54 -3.75
N ALA A 189 3.39 5.18 -2.82
CA ALA A 189 3.29 6.61 -2.58
C ALA A 189 3.86 7.44 -3.75
N CYS A 190 3.23 8.57 -4.01
CA CYS A 190 3.53 9.48 -5.10
C CYS A 190 3.15 10.91 -4.67
N GLU A 191 4.02 11.90 -4.90
CA GLU A 191 3.81 13.28 -4.42
C GLU A 191 2.55 13.93 -5.01
N GLU A 192 2.27 13.61 -6.27
CA GLU A 192 1.10 14.07 -7.00
C GLU A 192 -0.20 13.52 -6.41
N PHE A 193 -0.12 12.38 -5.71
CA PHE A 193 -1.26 11.63 -5.20
C PHE A 193 -1.01 11.14 -3.78
N PRO A 194 -1.06 12.06 -2.81
CA PRO A 194 -0.81 11.73 -1.42
C PRO A 194 -1.89 10.77 -0.89
N ILE A 195 -1.46 9.87 -0.01
CA ILE A 195 -2.36 8.98 0.73
C ILE A 195 -3.13 9.83 1.75
N THR A 196 -4.30 10.32 1.36
CA THR A 196 -5.17 11.12 2.24
C THR A 196 -6.51 10.44 2.47
N PHE A 197 -7.19 10.80 3.57
CA PHE A 197 -8.57 10.38 3.79
C PHE A 197 -9.53 10.82 2.67
N SER A 198 -9.30 12.02 2.11
CA SER A 198 -10.08 12.60 1.02
C SER A 198 -9.83 11.93 -0.32
N SER A 199 -8.65 11.35 -0.54
CA SER A 199 -8.32 10.58 -1.74
C SER A 199 -9.12 9.28 -1.85
N GLY A 200 -9.77 8.84 -0.77
CA GLY A 200 -10.47 7.57 -0.69
C GLY A 200 -9.56 6.37 -0.42
N ILE A 201 -8.25 6.47 -0.69
CA ILE A 201 -7.27 5.37 -0.61
C ILE A 201 -7.38 4.58 0.70
N LEU A 202 -7.44 5.27 1.84
CA LEU A 202 -7.51 4.62 3.15
C LEU A 202 -8.90 4.06 3.53
N ARG A 203 -9.97 4.45 2.82
CA ARG A 203 -11.35 4.02 3.10
C ARG A 203 -11.65 2.61 2.61
N HIS A 204 -10.77 2.03 1.79
CA HIS A 204 -11.00 0.77 1.11
C HIS A 204 -10.43 -0.44 1.83
N VAL A 205 -9.76 -0.24 2.97
CA VAL A 205 -9.39 -1.34 3.86
C VAL A 205 -10.68 -1.93 4.44
N PRO A 206 -11.13 -3.12 4.02
CA PRO A 206 -12.54 -3.51 4.17
C PRO A 206 -13.00 -3.74 5.62
N THR A 207 -12.05 -3.87 6.55
CA THR A 207 -12.28 -3.96 8.01
C THR A 207 -11.71 -2.77 8.78
N GLY A 208 -11.24 -1.74 8.06
CA GLY A 208 -10.45 -0.64 8.56
C GLY A 208 -9.04 -1.07 8.99
N ILE A 209 -8.11 -0.12 8.98
CA ILE A 209 -6.81 -0.26 9.67
C ILE A 209 -7.09 -0.18 11.17
N ARG A 210 -6.47 -1.03 11.98
CA ARG A 210 -6.72 -1.14 13.42
C ARG A 210 -5.42 -1.17 14.21
N ALA A 211 -5.52 -0.78 15.48
CA ALA A 211 -4.45 -1.04 16.42
C ALA A 211 -4.18 -2.56 16.51
N GLY A 212 -2.91 -2.96 16.51
CA GLY A 212 -2.45 -4.34 16.43
C GLY A 212 -2.15 -4.83 15.01
N ASP A 213 -2.53 -4.08 13.98
CA ASP A 213 -2.03 -4.32 12.62
C ASP A 213 -0.54 -3.93 12.53
N ILE A 214 0.18 -4.51 11.58
CA ILE A 214 1.63 -4.34 11.41
C ILE A 214 1.90 -3.57 10.12
N LEU A 215 2.56 -2.43 10.26
CA LEU A 215 3.01 -1.57 9.17
C LEU A 215 4.37 -2.04 8.67
N GLU A 216 4.52 -2.18 7.36
CA GLU A 216 5.79 -2.40 6.67
C GLU A 216 5.95 -1.31 5.61
N LEU A 217 7.07 -0.60 5.65
CA LEU A 217 7.40 0.48 4.73
C LEU A 217 8.64 0.06 3.92
N SER A 218 8.63 0.29 2.61
CA SER A 218 9.76 0.02 1.72
C SER A 218 10.16 1.27 0.94
N ASP A 219 11.46 1.56 0.88
CA ASP A 219 12.04 2.71 0.17
C ASP A 219 11.31 4.04 0.47
N GLY A 220 10.91 4.20 1.74
CA GLY A 220 10.01 5.26 2.14
C GLY A 220 10.71 6.59 2.23
N ARG A 221 10.06 7.62 1.66
CA ARG A 221 10.46 9.02 1.80
C ARG A 221 9.27 9.84 2.28
N PHE A 222 9.42 10.45 3.45
CA PHE A 222 8.46 11.38 4.01
C PHE A 222 9.01 12.80 3.93
N ARG A 223 8.13 13.74 3.59
CA ARG A 223 8.46 15.17 3.54
C ARG A 223 7.40 15.95 4.31
N THR A 224 7.75 16.41 5.50
CA THR A 224 6.86 17.24 6.31
C THR A 224 7.24 18.71 6.16
N ARG A 225 6.24 19.57 5.91
CA ARG A 225 6.40 21.02 5.82
C ARG A 225 5.88 21.66 7.10
N TYR A 226 6.75 22.33 7.84
CA TYR A 226 6.36 23.12 9.01
C TYR A 226 6.40 24.61 8.67
N ALA A 227 5.40 25.36 9.13
CA ALA A 227 5.46 26.82 9.16
C ALA A 227 6.08 27.25 10.49
N ALA A 228 7.28 27.84 10.47
CA ALA A 228 7.88 28.39 11.67
C ALA A 228 7.24 29.75 12.03
N LEU A 229 6.83 29.91 13.29
CA LEU A 229 6.52 31.20 13.89
C LEU A 229 7.84 31.82 14.40
N THR A 230 8.44 32.73 13.65
CA THR A 230 9.50 33.60 14.19
C THR A 230 8.87 34.82 14.84
N GLY A 231 9.23 35.08 16.09
CA GLY A 231 8.50 35.90 17.07
C GLY A 231 8.33 37.40 16.83
N LEU A 232 8.24 37.90 15.59
CA LEU A 232 7.94 39.32 15.28
C LEU A 232 7.09 39.55 14.01
N GLY A 233 6.52 38.50 13.41
CA GLY A 233 5.66 38.63 12.22
C GLY A 233 5.84 37.47 11.26
N LEU A 234 4.76 37.12 10.55
CA LEU A 234 4.68 35.99 9.62
C LEU A 234 5.65 36.15 8.43
N VAL A 235 6.91 35.78 8.63
CA VAL A 235 7.78 35.35 7.54
C VAL A 235 7.91 33.84 7.69
N GLY A 236 6.95 33.11 7.13
CA GLY A 236 6.89 31.66 7.23
C GLY A 236 8.05 31.03 6.47
N THR A 237 9.19 30.81 7.13
CA THR A 237 10.21 29.90 6.64
C THR A 237 9.63 28.49 6.68
N ARG A 238 9.43 27.91 5.50
CA ARG A 238 9.03 26.51 5.36
C ARG A 238 10.24 25.66 5.67
N HIS A 239 10.22 24.95 6.79
CA HIS A 239 11.21 23.92 7.07
C HIS A 239 10.70 22.58 6.54
N GLU A 240 11.55 21.88 5.78
CA GLU A 240 11.27 20.55 5.26
C GLU A 240 12.10 19.51 6.02
N GLU A 241 11.44 18.61 6.74
CA GLU A 241 12.08 17.42 7.30
C GLU A 241 11.94 16.27 6.30
N ASN A 242 13.07 15.65 5.93
CA ASN A 242 13.10 14.50 5.03
C ASN A 242 13.49 13.26 5.82
N VAL A 243 12.53 12.36 6.06
CA VAL A 243 12.79 11.04 6.65
C VAL A 243 12.90 10.03 5.52
N ARG A 244 13.96 9.21 5.55
CA ARG A 244 14.22 8.15 4.57
C ARG A 244 14.63 6.86 5.25
N PHE A 245 14.15 5.74 4.72
CA PHE A 245 14.57 4.40 5.13
C PHE A 245 14.38 3.43 3.95
N SER A 246 15.21 2.39 3.85
CA SER A 246 15.05 1.34 2.84
C SER A 246 13.94 0.35 3.20
N ALA A 247 13.77 0.09 4.48
CA ALA A 247 12.82 -0.86 5.03
C ALA A 247 12.51 -0.49 6.47
N HIS A 248 11.25 -0.57 6.87
CA HIS A 248 10.91 -0.37 8.27
C HIS A 248 9.60 -1.04 8.66
N THR A 249 9.63 -1.79 9.77
CA THR A 249 8.47 -2.47 10.34
C THR A 249 8.05 -1.80 11.65
N ALA A 250 6.76 -1.59 11.84
CA ALA A 250 6.20 -1.00 13.06
C ALA A 250 4.85 -1.62 13.41
N VAL A 251 4.46 -1.60 14.68
CA VAL A 251 3.13 -2.03 15.13
C VAL A 251 2.23 -0.82 15.27
N ILE A 252 1.07 -0.83 14.61
CA ILE A 252 0.09 0.25 14.70
C ILE A 252 -0.59 0.19 16.07
N VAL A 253 -0.57 1.30 16.80
CA VAL A 253 -1.21 1.43 18.13
C VAL A 253 -2.34 2.44 18.17
N ALA A 254 -2.41 3.33 17.18
CA ALA A 254 -3.50 4.30 17.02
C ALA A 254 -3.71 4.62 15.54
N VAL A 255 -4.95 4.92 15.15
CA VAL A 255 -5.31 5.27 13.78
C VAL A 255 -6.11 6.57 13.79
N LYS A 256 -5.52 7.64 13.24
CA LYS A 256 -6.16 8.94 13.04
C LYS A 256 -6.49 9.07 11.56
N MET A 257 -7.58 8.42 11.14
CA MET A 257 -7.92 8.28 9.71
C MET A 257 -8.06 9.62 8.99
N GLU A 258 -8.70 10.61 9.63
CA GLU A 258 -8.94 11.94 9.03
C GLU A 258 -7.63 12.66 8.68
N ASP A 259 -6.63 12.54 9.57
CA ASP A 259 -5.28 13.09 9.38
C ASP A 259 -4.36 12.17 8.58
N SER A 260 -4.86 11.01 8.15
CA SER A 260 -4.07 9.95 7.47
C SER A 260 -2.83 9.54 8.27
N THR A 261 -2.96 9.59 9.60
CA THR A 261 -1.85 9.41 10.54
C THR A 261 -1.99 8.10 11.31
N LEU A 262 -0.94 7.30 11.30
CA LEU A 262 -0.81 6.06 12.05
C LEU A 262 0.12 6.30 13.23
N GLY A 263 -0.41 6.18 14.45
CA GLY A 263 0.43 6.08 15.65
C GLY A 263 0.99 4.67 15.73
N VAL A 264 2.30 4.54 15.94
CA VAL A 264 3.01 3.27 15.94
C VAL A 264 3.91 3.14 17.16
N VAL A 265 4.19 1.88 17.52
CA VAL A 265 5.34 1.51 18.34
C VAL A 265 6.30 0.75 17.46
N GLU A 266 7.56 1.18 17.46
CA GLU A 266 8.60 0.68 16.58
C GLU A 266 9.92 0.56 17.31
N GLN A 267 10.84 -0.25 16.80
CA GLN A 267 12.23 -0.32 17.24
C GLN A 267 13.15 0.09 16.10
N ASN A 268 14.31 0.67 16.41
CA ASN A 268 15.28 1.09 15.40
C ASN A 268 14.72 2.11 14.39
N GLY A 269 13.73 2.90 14.82
CA GLY A 269 13.16 4.01 14.07
C GLY A 269 13.88 5.31 14.40
N ARG A 270 13.24 6.18 15.19
CA ARG A 270 13.86 7.45 15.67
C ARG A 270 15.09 7.24 16.54
N ALA A 271 15.08 6.19 17.36
CA ALA A 271 16.17 5.84 18.26
C ALA A 271 16.72 4.46 17.88
N ARG A 272 18.05 4.38 17.76
CA ARG A 272 18.74 3.14 17.38
C ARG A 272 18.50 2.07 18.45
N SER A 273 18.00 0.90 18.01
CA SER A 273 17.81 -0.29 18.85
C SER A 273 16.98 -0.09 20.13
N VAL A 274 16.14 0.94 20.18
CA VAL A 274 15.23 1.20 21.31
C VAL A 274 13.80 1.23 20.79
N VAL A 275 12.90 0.56 21.52
CA VAL A 275 11.46 0.62 21.27
C VAL A 275 10.95 2.00 21.65
N GLY A 276 10.30 2.67 20.72
CA GLY A 276 9.75 4.01 20.90
C GLY A 276 8.41 4.18 20.22
N GLU A 277 7.67 5.19 20.67
CA GLU A 277 6.45 5.65 20.03
C GLU A 277 6.80 6.62 18.90
N ASN A 278 6.06 6.53 17.80
CA ASN A 278 6.19 7.42 16.66
C ASN A 278 4.83 7.58 15.94
N GLU A 279 4.75 8.52 15.01
CA GLU A 279 3.60 8.68 14.13
C GLU A 279 4.07 8.80 12.67
N TYR A 280 3.40 8.07 11.78
CA TYR A 280 3.56 8.23 10.34
C TYR A 280 2.31 8.86 9.76
N ASN A 281 2.43 10.10 9.28
CA ASN A 281 1.40 10.71 8.45
C ASN A 281 1.62 10.28 6.99
N LEU A 282 0.77 9.39 6.48
CA LEU A 282 0.88 8.83 5.15
C LEU A 282 0.69 9.87 4.04
N SER A 283 0.03 11.00 4.32
CA SER A 283 -0.09 12.10 3.36
C SER A 283 1.24 12.83 3.10
N ASN A 284 2.21 12.69 4.02
CA ASN A 284 3.55 13.24 3.86
C ASN A 284 4.49 12.28 3.08
N MET A 285 4.04 11.07 2.75
CA MET A 285 4.86 10.11 2.02
C MET A 285 4.86 10.47 0.53
N VAL A 286 6.04 10.83 0.00
CA VAL A 286 6.21 11.29 -1.37
C VAL A 286 6.71 10.20 -2.32
N SER A 287 7.32 9.14 -1.79
CA SER A 287 7.73 7.94 -2.53
C SER A 287 7.90 6.73 -1.61
N GLY A 288 7.91 5.54 -2.20
CA GLY A 288 8.07 4.25 -1.50
C GLY A 288 6.75 3.47 -1.46
N VAL A 289 6.73 2.34 -0.75
CA VAL A 289 5.55 1.48 -0.62
C VAL A 289 5.14 1.35 0.83
N VAL A 290 3.84 1.52 1.10
CA VAL A 290 3.20 1.23 2.38
C VAL A 290 2.50 -0.09 2.28
N ARG A 291 2.74 -0.99 3.24
CA ARG A 291 1.99 -2.23 3.42
C ARG A 291 1.48 -2.30 4.85
N ILE A 292 0.25 -2.77 5.02
CA ILE A 292 -0.30 -3.05 6.34
C ILE A 292 -0.81 -4.48 6.34
N TYR A 293 -0.35 -5.22 7.34
CA TYR A 293 -0.71 -6.61 7.54
C TYR A 293 -1.59 -6.74 8.78
N ARG A 294 -2.66 -7.53 8.65
CA ARG A 294 -3.38 -8.04 9.81
C ARG A 294 -2.83 -9.40 10.20
N PRO A 295 -2.32 -9.59 11.42
CA PRO A 295 -1.99 -10.92 11.93
C PRO A 295 -3.19 -11.85 11.84
N ILE A 296 -3.02 -13.04 11.26
CA ILE A 296 -4.08 -14.06 11.08
C ILE A 296 -3.62 -15.40 11.65
N GLY A 297 -4.58 -16.30 11.94
CA GLY A 297 -4.31 -17.66 12.43
C GLY A 297 -3.52 -18.50 11.42
N THR A 298 -2.70 -19.43 11.91
CA THR A 298 -1.82 -20.30 11.10
C THR A 298 -2.51 -21.10 9.99
N SER A 299 -3.74 -21.55 10.22
CA SER A 299 -4.58 -22.32 9.29
C SER A 299 -5.03 -21.48 8.11
N LEU A 300 -5.22 -20.18 8.32
CA LEU A 300 -5.53 -19.22 7.27
C LEU A 300 -4.31 -18.93 6.40
N VAL A 301 -3.08 -19.16 6.89
CA VAL A 301 -1.84 -19.04 6.08
C VAL A 301 -1.65 -20.23 5.16
N MET A 302 -2.03 -21.43 5.59
CA MET A 302 -1.94 -22.63 4.74
C MET A 302 -2.99 -22.64 3.62
N GLY A 303 -4.04 -21.81 3.74
CA GLY A 303 -5.07 -21.59 2.73
C GLY A 303 -4.91 -20.28 1.93
N SER A 304 -4.24 -19.26 2.46
CA SER A 304 -4.10 -17.99 1.78
C SER A 304 -2.99 -18.04 0.74
N ASN A 305 -3.28 -17.53 -0.46
CA ASN A 305 -2.20 -16.86 -1.18
C ASN A 305 -1.86 -15.65 -0.32
N LEU A 306 -0.62 -15.51 0.13
CA LEU A 306 -0.05 -14.25 0.63
C LEU A 306 0.00 -13.15 -0.46
N HIS A 307 -0.89 -13.22 -1.44
CA HIS A 307 -1.03 -12.35 -2.61
C HIS A 307 -2.48 -11.89 -2.69
N ASP A 308 -2.85 -10.98 -1.80
CA ASP A 308 -3.98 -10.08 -2.03
C ASP A 308 -3.49 -9.02 -3.04
N VAL A 309 -3.95 -9.15 -4.29
CA VAL A 309 -3.55 -8.45 -5.55
C VAL A 309 -2.30 -7.57 -5.47
N SER A 310 -1.16 -8.16 -5.10
CA SER A 310 0.12 -7.47 -5.20
C SER A 310 0.37 -7.18 -6.67
N LEU A 311 0.63 -5.91 -6.99
CA LEU A 311 0.98 -5.50 -8.35
C LEU A 311 2.49 -5.59 -8.61
N VAL A 312 3.24 -6.25 -7.73
CA VAL A 312 4.67 -6.55 -7.92
C VAL A 312 4.85 -7.45 -9.14
N GLY A 313 5.77 -7.12 -10.03
CA GLY A 313 6.00 -7.87 -11.27
C GLY A 313 4.94 -7.67 -12.34
N VAL A 314 3.74 -7.22 -11.97
CA VAL A 314 2.62 -7.04 -12.90
C VAL A 314 2.94 -5.98 -13.94
N CYS A 315 3.72 -4.96 -13.61
CA CYS A 315 4.05 -3.87 -14.54
C CYS A 315 5.35 -4.10 -15.32
N ASP A 316 6.13 -5.14 -14.99
CA ASP A 316 7.47 -5.36 -15.54
C ASP A 316 7.42 -5.71 -17.03
N GLU A 317 6.35 -6.37 -17.46
CA GLU A 317 6.10 -6.75 -18.85
C GLU A 317 4.66 -6.44 -19.24
N TRP A 318 4.37 -6.31 -20.55
CA TRP A 318 3.01 -6.06 -21.03
C TRP A 318 2.16 -7.31 -20.94
#